data_AF-W0JYV9-F1
#
_entry.id   AF-W0JYV9-F1
#
_cell.length_a   1.000
_cell.length_b   1.000
_cell.length_c   1.000
_cell.angle_alpha   90.00
_cell.angle_beta   90.00
_cell.angle_gamma   90.00
#
_symmetry.space_group_name_H-M   'P 1'
#
loop_
_entity.id
_entity.type
_entity.pdbx_description
1 polymer ?
#
loop_
_entity_poly.entity_id
_entity_poly.type
_entity_poly.pdbx_seq_one_letter_code
_entity_poly.pdbx_strand_id
1 'polypeptide(L)' 'MAVGDVHDDLHALADENVVRFEREGRRMRPIVPYDHVEIEVSLPPEVG' A
#
# COMPACT_ATOMS: atom_id res chain seq x y z
N MET A 1 -19.52 1.32 -2.74
CA MET A 1 -18.40 0.46 -3.18
C MET A 1 -18.60 -0.89 -2.55
N ALA A 2 -18.99 -1.87 -3.37
CA ALA A 2 -19.12 -3.24 -2.93
C ALA A 2 -17.70 -3.82 -2.72
N VAL A 3 -17.55 -4.79 -1.82
CA VAL A 3 -16.25 -5.43 -1.55
C VAL A 3 -15.66 -6.06 -2.82
N GLY A 4 -16.49 -6.44 -3.79
CA GLY A 4 -16.07 -6.94 -5.11
C GLY A 4 -15.28 -5.91 -5.93
N ASP A 5 -15.70 -4.65 -5.94
CA ASP A 5 -15.06 -3.59 -6.75
C ASP A 5 -13.59 -3.42 -6.33
N VAL A 6 -13.32 -3.43 -5.03
CA VAL A 6 -11.96 -3.32 -4.47
C VAL A 6 -11.10 -4.53 -4.83
N HIS A 7 -11.68 -5.73 -4.91
CA HIS A 7 -10.92 -6.92 -5.30
C HIS A 7 -10.48 -6.87 -6.76
N ASP A 8 -11.37 -6.44 -7.66
CA ASP A 8 -11.08 -6.31 -9.09
C ASP A 8 -10.03 -5.23 -9.33
N ASP A 9 -10.16 -4.08 -8.66
CA ASP A 9 -9.17 -2.99 -8.74
C ASP A 9 -7.78 -3.42 -8.24
N LEU A 10 -7.70 -4.15 -7.12
CA LEU A 10 -6.43 -4.65 -6.60
C LEU A 10 -5.77 -5.68 -7.53
N HIS A 11 -6.57 -6.49 -8.22
CA HIS A 11 -6.04 -7.40 -9.23
C HIS A 11 -5.51 -6.66 -10.45
N ALA A 12 -6.24 -5.65 -10.95
CA ALA A 12 -5.77 -4.80 -12.04
C ALA A 12 -4.46 -4.07 -11.69
N LEU A 13 -4.34 -3.55 -10.46
CA LEU A 13 -3.11 -2.91 -9.99
C LEU A 13 -1.93 -3.89 -9.83
N ALA A 14 -2.22 -5.17 -9.56
CA ALA A 14 -1.17 -6.19 -9.48
C ALA A 14 -0.61 -6.55 -10.85
N ASP A 15 -1.44 -6.58 -11.89
CA ASP A 15 -1.01 -6.81 -13.28
C ASP A 15 -0.05 -5.70 -13.77
N GLU A 16 -0.28 -4.47 -13.31
CA GLU A 16 0.58 -3.31 -13.59
C GLU A 16 1.81 -3.20 -12.65
N ASN A 17 2.06 -4.20 -11.79
CA ASN A 17 3.13 -4.22 -10.78
C ASN A 17 3.07 -3.06 -9.75
N VAL A 18 1.92 -2.39 -9.62
CA VAL A 18 1.68 -1.34 -8.62
C VAL A 18 1.37 -1.94 -7.26
N VAL A 19 0.77 -3.14 -7.21
CA VAL A 19 0.45 -3.86 -5.97
C VAL A 19 1.03 -5.27 -6.02
N ARG A 20 1.60 -5.73 -4.91
CA ARG A 20 2.01 -7.10 -4.68
C ARG A 20 1.11 -7.74 -3.61
N PHE A 21 0.71 -8.98 -3.81
CA PHE A 21 0.04 -9.76 -2.77
C PHE A 21 1.04 -10.58 -1.97
N GLU A 22 1.02 -10.40 -0.66
CA GLU A 22 1.68 -11.29 0.29
C GLU A 22 0.67 -12.21 0.97
N ARG A 23 1.12 -13.40 1.37
CA ARG A 23 0.30 -14.35 2.13
C ARG A 23 0.50 -14.13 3.61
N GLU A 24 -0.58 -13.77 4.29
CA GLU A 24 -0.65 -13.73 5.75
C GLU A 24 -1.58 -14.88 6.21
N GLY A 25 -0.99 -16.07 6.35
CA GLY A 25 -1.73 -17.31 6.61
C GLY A 25 -2.68 -17.66 5.46
N ARG A 26 -4.00 -17.62 5.71
CA ARG A 26 -5.05 -17.91 4.70
C ARG A 26 -5.54 -16.66 3.95
N ARG A 27 -5.07 -15.47 4.32
CA ARG A 27 -5.49 -14.21 3.69
C ARG A 27 -4.44 -13.72 2.71
N MET A 28 -4.89 -13.12 1.61
CA MET A 28 -4.02 -12.32 0.75
C MET A 28 -4.04 -10.89 1.25
N ARG A 29 -2.86 -10.30 1.39
CA ARG A 29 -2.68 -8.92 1.80
C ARG A 29 -2.04 -8.14 0.65
N PRO A 30 -2.72 -7.15 0.06
CA PRO A 30 -2.12 -6.26 -0.93
C PRO A 30 -1.11 -5.33 -0.25
N ILE A 31 0.03 -5.13 -0.90
CA ILE A 31 1.11 -4.24 -0.49
C ILE A 31 1.56 -3.44 -1.71
N VAL A 32 1.77 -2.14 -1.56
CA VAL A 32 2.35 -1.31 -2.62
C VAL A 32 3.87 -1.29 -2.43
N PRO A 33 4.68 -1.86 -3.36
CA PRO A 33 6.12 -1.77 -3.29
C PRO A 33 6.56 -0.36 -3.70
N TYR A 34 7.21 0.35 -2.79
CA TYR A 34 7.83 1.65 -3.07
C TYR A 34 9.35 1.50 -3.06
N ASP A 35 10.01 1.87 -4.16
CA ASP A 35 11.48 1.90 -4.23
C ASP A 35 12.07 3.10 -3.48
N HIS A 36 11.33 4.21 -3.46
CA HIS A 36 11.69 5.43 -2.76
C HIS A 36 10.47 6.02 -2.08
N VAL A 37 10.60 6.35 -0.79
CA VAL A 37 9.56 7.02 -0.01
C VAL A 37 10.16 8.31 0.52
N GLU A 38 9.61 9.44 0.08
CA GLU A 38 9.94 10.76 0.63
C GLU A 38 8.91 11.14 1.68
N ILE A 39 9.36 11.50 2.87
CA ILE A 39 8.50 11.90 3.98
C ILE A 39 8.97 13.28 4.46
N GLU A 40 8.11 14.27 4.28
CA GLU A 40 8.33 15.60 4.84
C GLU A 40 7.64 15.69 6.21
N VAL A 41 8.40 16.00 7.25
CA VAL A 41 7.87 16.13 8.62
C VAL A 41 8.28 17.48 9.18
N SER A 42 7.30 18.23 9.67
CA SER A 42 7.56 19.44 10.46
C SER A 42 7.76 19.05 11.92
N LEU A 43 8.96 19.27 12.45
CA LEU A 43 9.25 19.05 13.86
C LEU A 43 8.89 20.29 14.69
N PRO A 44 8.39 20.12 15.92
CA PRO A 44 8.24 21.24 16.84
C PRO A 44 9.61 21.86 17.15
N PRO A 45 9.67 23.17 17.47
CA PRO A 45 10.92 23.83 17.82
C PRO A 45 11.58 23.12 19.01
N GLU A 46 12.90 22.95 18.96
CA GLU A 46 13.67 22.42 20.07
C GLU A 46 13.48 23.33 21.29
N VAL A 47 12.92 22.78 22.36
CA VAL A 47 12.78 23.49 23.63
C VAL A 47 14.10 23.30 24.38
N GLY A 48 14.98 24.29 24.28
CA GLY A 48 16.20 24.39 25.08
C GLY A 48 15.94 24.74 26.54
#